data_AF-A0A0F8FXV8-F1
#
_entry.id   AF-A0A0F8FXV8-F1
#
_cell.length_a   1.000
_cell.length_b   1.000
_cell.length_c   1.000
_cell.angle_alpha   90.00
_cell.angle_beta   90.00
_cell.angle_gamma   90.00
#
_symmetry.space_group_name_H-M   'P 1'
#
loop_
_entity.id
_entity.type
_entity.pdbx_description
1 polymer ?
#
loop_
_entity_poly.entity_id
_entity_poly.type
_entity_poly.pdbx_seq_one_letter_code
_entity_poly.pdbx_strand_id
1 'polypeptide(L)'
;MKSSAENHPKAVRDRIPEIIRNSGRECAAKELSDPEFLVELESKLGEELAEYLESKELEELADLLEIIYQIAELQGSSKESLEALRLQKKLEKGGFEKNLLLLLSLLIQVQNS
;
A
#
# COMPACT_ATOMS: atom_id res chain seq x y z
N MET A 1 7.53 -17.92 -5.63
CA MET A 1 7.07 -19.19 -5.01
C MET A 1 6.24 -18.77 -3.81
N LYS A 2 4.90 -18.75 -3.89
CA LYS A 2 4.05 -18.22 -2.80
C LYS A 2 4.42 -18.97 -1.52
N SER A 3 4.86 -18.23 -0.49
CA SER A 3 5.38 -18.82 0.72
C SER A 3 4.35 -19.78 1.32
N SER A 4 4.85 -20.90 1.81
CA SER A 4 4.13 -21.80 2.69
C SER A 4 3.44 -20.96 3.77
N ALA A 5 2.12 -21.10 3.90
CA ALA A 5 1.31 -20.42 4.90
C ALA A 5 1.86 -20.70 6.31
N GLU A 6 2.76 -19.85 6.79
CA GLU A 6 3.08 -19.77 8.20
C GLU A 6 1.82 -19.22 8.90
N ASN A 7 1.39 -19.93 9.95
CA ASN A 7 0.18 -19.69 10.73
C ASN A 7 0.26 -18.40 11.55
N HIS A 8 0.44 -17.26 10.88
CA HIS A 8 0.35 -15.95 11.49
C HIS A 8 -1.02 -15.34 11.18
N PRO A 9 -1.69 -14.71 12.15
CA PRO A 9 -2.85 -13.86 11.89
C PRO A 9 -2.49 -12.82 10.83
N LYS A 10 -3.43 -12.53 9.93
CA LYS A 10 -3.26 -11.52 8.88
C LYS A 10 -4.53 -10.70 8.74
N ALA A 11 -4.38 -9.41 8.42
CA ALA A 11 -5.50 -8.61 7.94
C ALA A 11 -6.00 -9.18 6.60
N VAL A 12 -7.31 -9.36 6.46
CA VAL A 12 -7.95 -9.91 5.26
C VAL A 12 -9.17 -9.08 4.89
N ARG A 13 -9.56 -9.10 3.62
CA ARG A 13 -10.84 -8.50 3.18
C ARG A 13 -12.02 -9.26 3.79
N ASP A 14 -13.13 -8.56 4.03
CA ASP A 14 -14.31 -9.06 4.75
C ASP A 14 -14.89 -10.36 4.19
N ARG A 15 -14.80 -10.56 2.87
CA ARG A 15 -15.33 -11.76 2.20
C ARG A 15 -14.37 -12.95 2.21
N ILE A 16 -13.12 -12.78 2.62
CA ILE A 16 -12.14 -13.88 2.61
C ILE A 16 -12.58 -15.05 3.50
N PRO A 17 -13.07 -14.85 4.74
CA PRO A 17 -13.58 -15.97 5.55
C PRO A 17 -14.73 -16.74 4.87
N GLU A 18 -15.64 -16.04 4.19
CA GLU A 18 -16.73 -16.66 3.44
C GLU A 18 -16.20 -17.46 2.24
N ILE A 19 -15.29 -16.88 1.46
CA ILE A 19 -14.67 -17.54 0.31
C ILE A 19 -13.92 -18.82 0.75
N ILE A 20 -13.21 -18.79 1.88
CA ILE A 20 -12.51 -19.96 2.42
C ILE A 20 -13.51 -21.05 2.81
N ARG A 21 -14.58 -20.72 3.55
CA ARG A 21 -15.63 -21.69 3.92
C ARG A 21 -16.32 -22.30 2.71
N ASN A 22 -16.62 -21.49 1.69
CA ASN A 22 -17.23 -21.95 0.45
C ASN A 22 -16.31 -22.87 -0.38
N SER A 23 -14.99 -22.81 -0.14
CA SER A 23 -14.02 -23.75 -0.72
C SER A 23 -13.91 -25.09 0.03
N GLY A 24 -14.76 -25.34 1.04
CA GLY A 24 -14.73 -26.55 1.86
C GLY A 24 -13.62 -26.57 2.92
N ARG A 25 -12.98 -25.43 3.19
CA ARG A 25 -11.92 -25.27 4.20
C ARG A 25 -12.45 -24.54 5.43
N GLU A 26 -11.89 -24.82 6.59
CA GLU A 26 -12.22 -24.12 7.83
C GLU A 26 -11.30 -22.92 8.05
N CYS A 27 -11.84 -21.83 8.60
CA CYS A 27 -11.06 -20.70 9.08
C CYS A 27 -11.76 -20.02 10.26
N ALA A 28 -10.96 -19.52 11.21
CA ALA A 28 -11.42 -18.58 12.23
C ALA A 28 -11.08 -17.16 11.79
N ALA A 29 -12.00 -16.22 12.04
CA ALA A 29 -11.79 -14.79 11.85
C ALA A 29 -12.24 -14.06 13.13
N LYS A 30 -11.51 -13.01 13.49
CA LYS A 30 -11.83 -12.15 14.63
C LYS A 30 -11.91 -10.71 14.12
N GLU A 31 -12.97 -10.01 14.50
CA GLU A 31 -13.07 -8.57 14.31
C GLU A 31 -12.22 -7.84 15.35
N LEU A 32 -11.46 -6.85 14.90
CA LEU A 32 -10.62 -5.99 15.72
C LEU A 32 -11.25 -4.59 15.82
N SER A 33 -10.91 -3.84 16.86
CA SER A 33 -11.24 -2.41 16.90
C SER A 33 -10.45 -1.64 15.85
N ASP A 34 -10.94 -0.47 15.42
CA ASP A 34 -10.27 0.37 14.42
C ASP A 34 -8.77 0.63 14.74
N PRO A 35 -8.37 0.97 15.98
CA PRO A 35 -6.96 1.16 16.30
C PRO A 35 -6.12 -0.11 16.24
N GLU A 36 -6.69 -1.25 16.63
CA GLU A 36 -6.01 -2.55 16.54
C GLU A 36 -5.87 -3.00 15.08
N PHE A 37 -6.91 -2.81 14.27
CA PHE A 37 -6.91 -3.17 12.86
C PHE A 37 -5.96 -2.28 12.04
N LEU A 38 -5.85 -1.00 12.38
CA LEU A 38 -4.91 -0.08 11.74
C LEU A 38 -3.46 -0.61 11.82
N VAL A 39 -3.04 -1.13 12.97
CA VAL A 39 -1.70 -1.71 13.15
C VAL A 39 -1.47 -2.90 12.21
N GLU A 40 -2.45 -3.82 12.14
CA GLU A 40 -2.38 -4.99 11.25
C GLU A 40 -2.38 -4.58 9.77
N LEU A 41 -3.13 -3.54 9.43
CA LEU A 41 -3.26 -3.03 8.07
C LEU A 41 -2.01 -2.28 7.59
N GLU A 42 -1.33 -1.54 8.48
CA GLU A 42 -0.02 -0.93 8.20
C GLU A 42 1.07 -2.00 8.01
N SER A 43 1.04 -3.10 8.77
CA SER A 43 1.90 -4.26 8.50
C SER A 43 1.63 -4.84 7.12
N LYS A 44 0.34 -5.04 6.79
CA LYS A 44 -0.08 -5.56 5.49
C LYS A 44 0.30 -4.64 4.33
N LEU A 45 0.28 -3.32 4.50
CA LEU A 45 0.78 -2.36 3.51
C LEU A 45 2.25 -2.64 3.14
N GLY A 46 3.08 -2.97 4.14
CA GLY A 46 4.47 -3.35 3.93
C GLY A 46 4.64 -4.68 3.20
N GLU A 47 3.79 -5.67 3.52
CA GLU A 47 3.74 -6.97 2.83
C GLU A 47 3.41 -6.78 1.35
N GLU A 48 2.29 -6.12 1.01
CA GLU A 48 1.87 -5.95 -0.40
C GLU A 48 2.85 -5.09 -1.20
N LEU A 49 3.52 -4.12 -0.55
CA LEU A 49 4.58 -3.37 -1.20
C LEU A 49 5.77 -4.28 -1.53
N ALA A 50 6.15 -5.19 -0.63
CA ALA A 50 7.21 -6.15 -0.89
C ALA A 50 6.80 -7.13 -2.02
N GLU A 51 5.55 -7.59 -2.02
CA GLU A 51 5.00 -8.45 -3.08
C GLU A 51 5.03 -7.74 -4.44
N TYR A 52 4.57 -6.49 -4.54
CA TYR A 52 4.69 -5.68 -5.77
C TYR A 52 6.16 -5.48 -6.18
N LEU A 53 7.06 -5.26 -5.21
CA LEU A 53 8.47 -5.07 -5.50
C LEU A 53 9.13 -6.33 -6.08
N GLU A 54 8.65 -7.52 -5.74
CA GLU A 54 9.07 -8.81 -6.30
C GLU A 54 8.36 -9.14 -7.62
N SER A 55 7.03 -9.09 -7.64
CA SER A 55 6.20 -9.60 -8.73
C SER A 55 6.02 -8.61 -9.89
N LYS A 56 5.97 -7.30 -9.59
CA LYS A 56 5.56 -6.23 -10.52
C LYS A 56 4.15 -6.38 -11.08
N GLU A 57 3.30 -7.19 -10.45
CA GLU A 57 1.94 -7.44 -10.93
C GLU A 57 0.99 -6.30 -10.60
N LEU A 58 0.01 -6.08 -11.48
CA LEU A 58 -1.01 -5.05 -11.32
C LEU A 58 -1.96 -5.34 -10.15
N GLU A 59 -2.15 -6.63 -9.82
CA GLU A 59 -2.98 -7.08 -8.70
C GLU A 59 -2.47 -6.50 -7.37
N GLU A 60 -1.16 -6.51 -7.14
CA GLU A 60 -0.57 -5.97 -5.90
C GLU A 60 -0.72 -4.44 -5.80
N LEU A 61 -0.71 -3.73 -6.94
CA LEU A 61 -1.02 -2.30 -6.95
C LEU A 61 -2.48 -2.01 -6.58
N ALA A 62 -3.41 -2.90 -6.95
CA ALA A 62 -4.81 -2.78 -6.55
C ALA A 62 -4.99 -3.04 -5.05
N ASP A 63 -4.26 -4.02 -4.51
CA ASP A 63 -4.24 -4.33 -3.08
C ASP A 63 -3.66 -3.17 -2.26
N LEU A 64 -2.56 -2.57 -2.73
CA LEU A 64 -2.00 -1.35 -2.14
C LEU A 64 -3.00 -0.18 -2.11
N LEU A 65 -3.77 0.04 -3.19
CA LEU A 65 -4.78 1.10 -3.22
C LEU A 65 -5.90 0.86 -2.21
N GLU A 66 -6.41 -0.37 -2.13
CA GLU A 66 -7.46 -0.73 -1.16
C GLU A 66 -6.99 -0.49 0.29
N ILE A 67 -5.76 -0.90 0.59
CA ILE A 67 -5.14 -0.71 1.91
C ILE A 67 -4.96 0.78 2.22
N ILE A 68 -4.43 1.56 1.28
CA ILE A 68 -4.22 3.01 1.47
C ILE A 68 -5.54 3.73 1.77
N TYR A 69 -6.62 3.38 1.07
CA TYR A 69 -7.93 3.97 1.32
C TYR A 69 -8.48 3.59 2.69
N GLN A 70 -8.39 2.32 3.08
CA GLN A 70 -8.86 1.89 4.40
C GLN A 70 -8.04 2.52 5.54
N ILE A 71 -6.71 2.66 5.38
CA ILE A 71 -5.87 3.39 6.35
C ILE A 71 -6.32 4.85 6.48
N ALA A 72 -6.63 5.52 5.36
CA ALA A 72 -7.10 6.91 5.41
C ALA A 72 -8.41 7.04 6.21
N GLU A 73 -9.37 6.14 5.97
CA GLU A 73 -10.66 6.13 6.69
C GLU A 73 -10.45 5.91 8.20
N LEU A 74 -9.61 4.93 8.58
CA LEU A 74 -9.26 4.66 9.99
C LEU A 74 -8.53 5.83 10.66
N GLN A 75 -7.82 6.65 9.89
CA GLN A 75 -7.19 7.90 10.35
C GLN A 75 -8.14 9.11 10.29
N GLY A 76 -9.41 8.92 9.94
CA GLY A 76 -10.43 9.96 9.92
C GLY A 76 -10.44 10.82 8.65
N SER A 77 -9.89 10.33 7.54
CA SER A 77 -9.90 10.99 6.23
C SER A 77 -10.61 10.15 5.19
N SER A 78 -11.53 10.76 4.44
CA SER A 78 -12.22 10.00 3.38
C SER A 78 -11.31 9.70 2.19
N LYS A 79 -11.62 8.66 1.43
CA LYS A 79 -11.01 8.40 0.11
C LYS A 79 -11.00 9.63 -0.79
N GLU A 80 -12.11 10.37 -0.86
CA GLU A 80 -12.23 11.58 -1.69
C GLU A 80 -11.31 12.68 -1.21
N SER A 81 -11.14 12.80 0.11
CA SER A 81 -10.24 13.79 0.72
C SER A 81 -8.78 13.46 0.39
N LEU A 82 -8.41 12.18 0.44
CA LEU A 82 -7.07 11.73 0.04
C LEU A 82 -6.82 11.96 -1.47
N GLU A 83 -7.79 11.65 -2.32
CA GLU A 83 -7.67 11.89 -3.77
C GLU A 83 -7.58 13.38 -4.11
N ALA A 84 -8.35 14.23 -3.42
CA ALA A 84 -8.27 15.68 -3.56
C ALA A 84 -6.86 16.19 -3.20
N LEU A 85 -6.30 15.71 -2.09
CA LEU A 85 -4.93 16.04 -1.68
C LEU A 85 -3.88 15.56 -2.70
N ARG A 86 -4.02 14.35 -3.25
CA ARG A 86 -3.13 13.82 -4.31
C ARG A 86 -3.18 14.70 -5.56
N LEU A 87 -4.37 15.08 -6.00
CA LEU A 87 -4.58 15.94 -7.17
C LEU A 87 -4.04 17.36 -6.95
N GLN A 88 -4.25 17.93 -5.76
CA GLN A 88 -3.66 19.22 -5.39
C GLN A 88 -2.13 19.18 -5.48
N LYS A 89 -1.48 18.17 -4.89
CA LYS A 89 -0.02 18.00 -4.97
C LYS A 89 0.46 17.84 -6.42
N LYS A 90 -0.30 17.12 -7.25
CA LYS A 90 0.01 16.97 -8.68
C LYS A 90 -0.10 18.29 -9.44
N LEU A 91 -1.10 19.12 -9.13
CA LEU A 91 -1.25 20.45 -9.72
C LEU A 91 -0.11 21.39 -9.32
N GLU A 92 0.25 21.40 -8.03
CA GLU A 92 1.27 22.29 -7.47
C GLU A 92 2.70 21.88 -7.87
N LYS A 93 2.99 20.57 -7.91
CA LYS A 93 4.36 20.04 -8.01
C LYS A 93 4.62 19.23 -9.29
N GLY A 94 3.60 19.02 -10.11
CA GLY A 94 3.62 18.07 -11.22
C GLY A 94 3.43 16.62 -10.75
N GLY A 95 3.29 15.71 -11.70
CA GLY A 95 3.32 14.27 -11.47
C GLY A 95 4.63 13.63 -11.93
N PHE A 96 4.64 12.30 -11.99
CA PHE A 96 5.82 11.52 -12.37
C PHE A 96 5.89 11.22 -13.88
N GLU A 97 5.08 11.87 -14.73
CA GLU A 97 4.96 11.56 -16.17
C GLU A 97 6.25 11.79 -16.97
N LYS A 98 7.14 12.64 -16.46
CA LYS A 98 8.43 12.96 -17.10
C LYS A 98 9.56 11.98 -16.72
N ASN A 99 9.33 11.03 -15.81
CA ASN A 99 10.33 10.06 -15.34
C ASN A 99 11.66 10.71 -14.91
N LEU A 100 11.59 11.82 -14.16
CA LEU A 100 12.76 12.60 -13.77
C LEU A 100 13.45 11.99 -12.56
N LEU A 101 14.78 11.87 -12.63
CA LEU A 101 15.66 11.62 -11.50
C LEU A 101 16.53 12.86 -11.26
N LEU A 102 16.54 13.38 -10.03
CA LEU A 102 17.36 14.54 -9.67
C LEU A 102 18.82 14.09 -9.48
N LEU A 103 19.75 14.66 -10.26
CA LEU A 103 21.20 14.48 -10.08
C LEU A 103 21.78 15.76 -9.46
N LEU A 104 22.43 15.62 -8.29
CA LEU A 104 23.17 16.72 -7.69
C LEU A 104 24.55 16.81 -8.37
N SER A 105 24.78 17.80 -9.23
CA SER A 105 26.13 18.08 -9.73
C SER A 105 26.91 18.87 -8.68
N LEU A 106 27.97 18.29 -8.13
CA LEU A 106 29.06 19.08 -7.55
C LEU A 106 29.65 19.92 -8.68
N LEU A 107 29.54 21.25 -8.57
CA LEU A 107 30.19 22.19 -9.47
C LEU A 107 31.68 21.83 -9.57
N ILE A 108 32.11 21.42 -10.78
CA ILE A 108 33.53 21.44 -11.12
C ILE A 108 33.95 22.90 -11.03
N GLN A 109 34.73 23.24 -10.01
CA GLN A 109 35.50 24.48 -10.01
C GLN A 109 36.46 24.40 -11.20
N VAL A 110 36.11 25.06 -12.30
CA VAL A 110 37.10 25.39 -13.33
C VAL A 110 38.03 26.39 -12.69
N GLN A 111 39.24 25.93 -12.36
CA GLN A 111 40.36 26.78 -11.99
C GLN A 111 40.59 27.78 -13.13
N ASN A 112 40.37 29.07 -12.87
CA ASN A 112 40.90 30.13 -13.71
C ASN A 112 42.39 30.29 -13.40
N SER A 113 43.14 30.31 -14.49
CA SER A 113 44.59 30.41 -14.61
C SER A 113 45.19 31.67 -14.00
#